data_AF-A0A9W7D0G1-F1
#
_entry.id   AF-A0A9W7D0G1-F1
#
_cell.length_a   1.000
_cell.length_b   1.000
_cell.length_c   1.000
_cell.angle_alpha   90.00
_cell.angle_beta   90.00
_cell.angle_gamma   90.00
#
_symmetry.space_group_name_H-M   'P 1'
#
loop_
_entity.id
_entity.type
_entity.pdbx_description
1 polymer ?
#
loop_
_entity_poly.entity_id
_entity_poly.type
_entity_poly.pdbx_seq_one_letter_code
_entity_poly.pdbx_strand_id
1 'polypeptide(L)'
;MLPDPFEQFEWLNASLSELKSSGKLAYIVGHIPPIIDSYSGSPMWNETYIIAYKQVVSQYTDIIKAQLFGHVHSIEFRLPLTFDQVALFEQNGATVDTDVSDSSQLVPLFMVAAISPIFMNNPAFMIWDYDAATYEMRDFTVYGGNISSITQDVDWKQLFKASSEYGVSSLNTSEIVAFAKRAAADTALVEQYYYNSKAQSRLQGSCMDTTCQAEWLCSLYWWSTTTEYQACVASTASAKSQRSSGMRHVIFSSAGSLLYVTAAIIVGGMTATIVFVLITSKVCRRGGDQEAAKLLQRQRVHFAAIV
;
A
#
# COMPACT_ATOMS: atom_id res chain seq x y z
N MET A 1 -6.11 27.55 -5.57
CA MET A 1 -6.92 26.32 -5.49
C MET A 1 -8.09 26.61 -4.58
N LEU A 2 -9.32 26.20 -4.92
CA LEU A 2 -10.46 26.40 -4.02
C LEU A 2 -10.27 25.51 -2.78
N PRO A 3 -10.45 26.03 -1.55
CA PRO A 3 -10.23 25.24 -0.33
C PRO A 3 -11.25 24.09 -0.18
N ASP A 4 -12.49 24.29 -0.65
CA ASP A 4 -13.54 23.27 -0.66
C ASP A 4 -14.31 23.28 -2.00
N PRO A 5 -13.85 22.53 -3.02
CA PRO A 5 -14.54 22.45 -4.30
C PRO A 5 -15.94 21.85 -4.16
N PHE A 6 -16.95 22.60 -4.59
CA PHE A 6 -18.37 22.21 -4.48
C PHE A 6 -18.87 22.02 -3.04
N GLU A 7 -18.18 22.60 -2.05
CA GLU A 7 -18.58 22.53 -0.63
C GLU A 7 -18.69 21.07 -0.13
N GLN A 8 -17.90 20.16 -0.72
CA GLN A 8 -17.99 18.74 -0.44
C GLN A 8 -17.45 18.37 0.94
N PHE A 9 -16.44 19.09 1.45
CA PHE A 9 -15.94 18.88 2.82
C PHE A 9 -16.94 19.40 3.86
N GLU A 10 -17.52 20.58 3.63
CA GLU A 10 -18.61 21.12 4.45
C GLU A 10 -19.80 20.15 4.49
N TRP A 11 -20.25 19.70 3.32
CA TRP A 11 -21.34 18.73 3.21
C TRP A 11 -21.04 17.40 3.91
N LEU A 12 -19.83 16.86 3.75
CA LEU A 12 -19.42 15.61 4.41
C LEU A 12 -19.46 15.77 5.94
N ASN A 13 -18.93 16.87 6.44
CA ASN A 13 -18.94 17.17 7.88
C ASN A 13 -20.37 17.30 8.42
N ALA A 14 -21.25 18.04 7.73
CA ALA A 14 -22.65 18.18 8.10
C ALA A 14 -23.38 16.82 8.10
N SER A 15 -23.15 16.00 7.08
CA SER A 15 -23.77 14.67 6.94
C SER A 15 -23.34 13.72 8.07
N LEU A 16 -22.05 13.67 8.41
CA LEU A 16 -21.55 12.84 9.51
C LEU A 16 -22.07 13.33 10.87
N SER A 17 -22.16 14.65 11.07
CA SER A 17 -22.77 15.24 12.27
C SER A 17 -24.25 14.84 12.43
N GLU A 18 -25.01 14.87 11.34
CA GLU A 18 -26.41 14.42 11.33
C GLU A 18 -26.53 12.93 11.68
N LEU A 19 -25.71 12.06 11.06
CA LEU A 19 -25.68 10.63 11.37
C LEU A 19 -25.35 10.38 12.84
N LYS A 20 -24.34 11.08 13.37
CA LYS A 20 -23.93 10.98 14.78
C LYS A 20 -25.05 11.38 15.73
N SER A 21 -25.66 12.55 15.52
CA SER A 21 -26.78 13.03 16.35
C SER A 21 -28.01 12.13 16.28
N SER A 22 -28.17 11.38 15.19
CA SER A 22 -29.25 10.41 14.99
C SER A 22 -28.91 8.98 15.44
N GLY A 23 -27.74 8.75 16.05
CA GLY A 23 -27.30 7.41 16.48
C GLY A 23 -27.05 6.42 15.34
N LYS A 24 -26.76 6.93 14.13
CA LYS A 24 -26.46 6.12 12.94
C LYS A 24 -24.95 6.00 12.72
N LEU A 25 -24.58 4.97 11.98
CA LEU A 25 -23.20 4.66 11.60
C LEU A 25 -22.98 4.93 10.11
N ALA A 26 -21.72 5.04 9.70
CA ALA A 26 -21.34 5.40 8.33
C ALA A 26 -20.27 4.46 7.75
N TYR A 27 -20.45 4.10 6.48
CA TYR A 27 -19.36 3.70 5.60
C TYR A 27 -19.11 4.84 4.61
N ILE A 28 -17.86 5.26 4.46
CA ILE A 28 -17.46 6.22 3.44
C ILE A 28 -16.98 5.45 2.22
N VAL A 29 -17.50 5.80 1.05
CA VAL A 29 -17.11 5.20 -0.24
C VAL A 29 -16.72 6.30 -1.21
N GLY A 30 -15.57 6.16 -1.86
CA GLY A 30 -15.08 7.11 -2.85
C GLY A 30 -14.33 6.43 -4.00
N HIS A 31 -14.13 7.13 -5.12
CA HIS A 31 -13.36 6.57 -6.23
C HIS A 31 -11.84 6.73 -6.00
N ILE A 32 -11.35 7.98 -6.01
CA ILE A 32 -9.93 8.29 -5.83
C ILE A 32 -9.62 8.38 -4.33
N PRO A 33 -8.67 7.59 -3.78
CA PRO A 33 -8.31 7.65 -2.37
C PRO A 33 -7.48 8.89 -2.02
N PRO A 34 -7.63 9.48 -0.81
CA PRO A 34 -6.85 10.63 -0.34
C PRO A 34 -5.47 10.19 0.18
N ILE A 35 -4.62 9.64 -0.69
CA ILE A 35 -3.36 8.97 -0.31
C ILE A 35 -2.18 9.41 -1.17
N ILE A 36 -0.97 9.02 -0.77
CA ILE A 36 0.17 8.89 -1.68
C ILE A 36 0.10 7.52 -2.36
N ASP A 37 0.24 7.51 -3.68
CA ASP A 37 0.15 6.32 -4.52
C ASP A 37 1.33 5.35 -4.26
N SER A 38 1.03 4.08 -4.02
CA SER A 38 2.05 3.04 -3.76
C SER A 38 2.95 2.79 -4.97
N TYR A 39 2.43 2.99 -6.19
CA TYR A 39 3.19 2.75 -7.42
C TYR A 39 4.04 3.96 -7.81
N SER A 40 3.42 5.12 -8.05
CA SER A 40 4.11 6.30 -8.56
C SER A 40 4.76 7.16 -7.48
N GLY A 41 4.39 6.99 -6.21
CA GLY A 41 4.77 7.89 -5.11
C GLY A 41 4.18 9.30 -5.24
N SER A 42 3.24 9.51 -6.17
CA SER A 42 2.58 10.80 -6.39
C SER A 42 1.31 10.91 -5.54
N PRO A 43 0.92 12.13 -5.13
CA PRO A 43 -0.30 12.32 -4.36
C PRO A 43 -1.54 12.12 -5.26
N MET A 44 -2.51 11.34 -4.80
CA MET A 44 -3.77 11.09 -5.53
C MET A 44 -4.75 12.25 -5.39
N TRP A 45 -4.70 12.95 -4.25
CA TRP A 45 -5.41 14.20 -3.99
C TRP A 45 -4.39 15.30 -3.73
N ASN A 46 -4.77 16.57 -3.89
CA ASN A 46 -3.93 17.65 -3.38
C ASN A 46 -3.74 17.50 -1.86
N GLU A 47 -2.54 17.79 -1.36
CA GLU A 47 -2.19 17.72 0.07
C GLU A 47 -3.22 18.42 0.97
N THR A 48 -3.64 19.64 0.61
CA THR A 48 -4.65 20.40 1.38
C THR A 48 -5.98 19.64 1.50
N TYR A 49 -6.35 18.87 0.49
CA TYR A 49 -7.57 18.05 0.49
C TYR A 49 -7.41 16.76 1.29
N ILE A 50 -6.22 16.16 1.32
CA ILE A 50 -5.93 15.01 2.19
C ILE A 50 -6.02 15.45 3.65
N ILE A 51 -5.43 16.60 3.98
CA ILE A 51 -5.47 17.20 5.32
C ILE A 51 -6.92 17.54 5.71
N ALA A 52 -7.67 18.25 4.85
CA ALA A 52 -9.06 18.59 5.10
C ALA A 52 -9.94 17.33 5.31
N TYR A 53 -9.76 16.30 4.49
CA TYR A 53 -10.48 15.04 4.64
C TYR A 53 -10.18 14.39 6.00
N LYS A 54 -8.89 14.26 6.37
CA LYS A 54 -8.47 13.72 7.68
C LYS A 54 -9.06 14.50 8.85
N GLN A 55 -9.10 15.83 8.77
CA GLN A 55 -9.70 16.70 9.78
C GLN A 55 -11.20 16.48 9.93
N VAL A 56 -11.93 16.26 8.84
CA VAL A 56 -13.35 15.93 8.92
C VAL A 56 -13.53 14.54 9.54
N VAL A 57 -12.89 13.50 9.01
CA VAL A 57 -13.16 12.13 9.46
C VAL A 57 -12.66 11.82 10.88
N SER A 58 -11.64 12.53 11.38
CA SER A 58 -11.13 12.37 12.74
C SER A 58 -12.15 12.74 13.83
N GLN A 59 -13.13 13.57 13.52
CA GLN A 59 -14.19 13.99 14.46
C GLN A 59 -15.30 12.94 14.62
N TYR A 60 -15.31 11.92 13.76
CA TYR A 60 -16.40 10.94 13.64
C TYR A 60 -15.92 9.49 13.67
N THR A 61 -14.76 9.22 14.27
CA THR A 61 -14.16 7.87 14.39
C THR A 61 -15.04 6.88 15.14
N ASP A 62 -15.95 7.36 15.99
CA ASP A 62 -16.93 6.56 16.72
C ASP A 62 -18.06 6.03 15.82
N ILE A 63 -18.42 6.76 14.77
CA ILE A 63 -19.52 6.40 13.86
C ILE A 63 -19.09 5.92 12.48
N ILE A 64 -17.90 6.29 12.00
CA ILE A 64 -17.33 5.75 10.77
C ILE A 64 -16.87 4.32 11.05
N LYS A 65 -17.32 3.37 10.24
CA LYS A 65 -17.05 1.94 10.40
C LYS A 65 -16.23 1.33 9.27
N ALA A 66 -16.15 2.02 8.14
CA ALA A 66 -15.29 1.66 7.02
C ALA A 66 -15.05 2.87 6.11
N GLN A 67 -13.90 2.86 5.42
CA GLN A 67 -13.57 3.80 4.36
C GLN A 67 -13.05 3.01 3.15
N LEU A 68 -13.83 2.96 2.08
CA LEU A 68 -13.60 2.08 0.93
C LEU A 68 -13.37 2.91 -0.34
N PHE A 69 -12.23 2.71 -0.99
CA PHE A 69 -11.84 3.45 -2.18
C PHE A 69 -11.41 2.52 -3.32
N GLY A 70 -11.37 3.04 -4.55
CA GLY A 70 -10.94 2.30 -5.74
C GLY A 70 -9.73 2.97 -6.40
N HIS A 71 -9.84 3.18 -7.72
CA HIS A 71 -8.90 3.92 -8.58
C HIS A 71 -7.51 3.29 -8.79
N VAL A 72 -6.86 2.81 -7.74
CA VAL A 72 -5.46 2.34 -7.77
C VAL A 72 -5.28 0.97 -8.43
N HIS A 73 -6.36 0.22 -8.69
CA HIS A 73 -6.34 -1.14 -9.23
C HIS A 73 -5.39 -2.05 -8.43
N SER A 74 -5.51 -1.94 -7.10
CA SER A 74 -4.57 -2.51 -6.15
C SER A 74 -5.30 -2.73 -4.83
N ILE A 75 -5.25 -3.95 -4.31
CA ILE A 75 -5.87 -4.32 -3.02
C ILE A 75 -4.91 -3.88 -1.92
N GLU A 76 -5.25 -2.81 -1.21
CA GLU A 76 -4.35 -2.18 -0.24
C GLU A 76 -5.12 -1.64 0.96
N PHE A 77 -4.42 -1.40 2.06
CA PHE A 77 -4.94 -0.58 3.16
C PHE A 77 -3.94 0.47 3.62
N ARG A 78 -4.45 1.58 4.15
CA ARG A 78 -3.67 2.67 4.75
C ARG A 78 -4.09 2.88 6.20
N LEU A 79 -3.13 2.68 7.09
CA LEU A 79 -3.23 2.92 8.51
C LEU A 79 -2.98 4.39 8.82
N PRO A 80 -3.72 5.02 9.74
CA PRO A 80 -3.21 6.23 10.35
C PRO A 80 -1.88 6.00 11.07
N LEU A 81 -1.12 7.07 11.22
CA LEU A 81 0.13 7.06 11.96
C LEU A 81 -0.17 7.09 13.46
N THR A 82 0.41 6.14 14.20
CA THR A 82 0.40 6.17 15.67
C THR A 82 1.43 7.17 16.19
N PHE A 83 1.27 7.64 17.44
CA PHE A 83 2.26 8.51 18.08
C PHE A 83 3.67 7.91 18.06
N ASP A 84 3.80 6.61 18.38
CA ASP A 84 5.09 5.91 18.34
C ASP A 84 5.71 5.90 16.94
N GLN A 85 4.88 5.78 15.89
CA GLN A 85 5.36 5.81 14.51
C GLN A 85 5.81 7.21 14.11
N VAL A 86 5.03 8.24 14.47
CA VAL A 86 5.43 9.65 14.29
C VAL A 86 6.78 9.89 14.96
N ALA A 87 6.91 9.55 16.25
CA ALA A 87 8.16 9.72 17.00
C ALA A 87 9.34 8.95 16.37
N LEU A 88 9.11 7.73 15.88
CA LEU A 88 10.13 6.94 15.19
C LEU A 88 10.58 7.61 13.88
N PHE A 89 9.63 8.15 13.10
CA PHE A 89 9.96 8.81 11.84
C PHE A 89 10.67 10.16 12.08
N GLU A 90 10.24 10.93 13.08
CA GLU A 90 10.92 12.16 13.50
C GLU A 90 12.34 11.91 13.99
N GLN A 91 12.57 10.87 14.80
CA GLN A 91 13.92 10.46 15.21
C GLN A 91 14.81 10.09 14.02
N ASN A 92 14.22 9.60 12.92
CA ASN A 92 14.92 9.27 11.69
C ASN A 92 14.99 10.43 10.69
N GLY A 93 14.67 11.66 11.14
CA GLY A 93 14.82 12.90 10.36
C GLY A 93 13.67 13.19 9.40
N ALA A 94 12.53 12.49 9.51
CA ALA A 94 11.32 12.81 8.77
C ALA A 94 10.47 13.84 9.54
N THR A 95 10.09 14.95 8.91
CA THR A 95 9.07 15.84 9.47
C THR A 95 7.70 15.26 9.16
N VAL A 96 6.92 14.93 10.18
CA VAL A 96 5.52 14.48 10.03
C VAL A 96 4.62 15.63 10.46
N ASP A 97 3.63 15.97 9.66
CA ASP A 97 2.64 16.97 10.02
C ASP A 97 1.80 16.46 11.20
N THR A 98 1.94 17.15 12.34
CA THR A 98 1.32 16.80 13.63
C THR A 98 -0.01 17.49 13.86
N ASP A 99 -0.54 18.22 12.86
CA ASP A 99 -1.80 18.97 12.96
C ASP A 99 -3.03 18.05 13.26
N VAL A 100 -2.87 16.73 13.16
CA VAL A 100 -3.82 15.74 13.69
C VAL A 100 -3.17 15.00 14.85
N SER A 101 -3.16 15.63 16.02
CA SER A 101 -2.46 15.20 17.24
C SER A 101 -2.89 13.85 17.84
N ASP A 102 -3.88 13.18 17.25
CA ASP A 102 -4.12 11.75 17.48
C ASP A 102 -4.77 11.08 16.24
N SER A 103 -4.03 11.05 15.13
CA SER A 103 -4.51 10.33 13.93
C SER A 103 -4.72 8.83 14.19
N SER A 104 -4.14 8.27 15.26
CA SER A 104 -4.17 6.85 15.60
C SER A 104 -5.57 6.25 15.77
N GLN A 105 -6.57 7.12 16.01
CA GLN A 105 -7.97 6.73 16.14
C GLN A 105 -8.73 6.69 14.81
N LEU A 106 -8.14 7.15 13.71
CA LEU A 106 -8.77 7.09 12.40
C LEU A 106 -9.03 5.65 11.97
N VAL A 107 -10.17 5.45 11.31
CA VAL A 107 -10.49 4.18 10.66
C VAL A 107 -9.57 4.01 9.45
N PRO A 108 -8.94 2.85 9.22
CA PRO A 108 -8.07 2.65 8.07
C PRO A 108 -8.82 2.85 6.74
N LEU A 109 -8.10 3.31 5.72
CA LEU A 109 -8.60 3.28 4.35
C LEU A 109 -8.35 1.89 3.76
N PHE A 110 -9.31 1.39 2.99
CA PHE A 110 -9.14 0.18 2.19
C PHE A 110 -9.35 0.50 0.72
N MET A 111 -8.38 0.15 -0.12
CA MET A 111 -8.50 0.19 -1.56
C MET A 111 -8.91 -1.18 -2.09
N VAL A 112 -9.93 -1.19 -2.96
CA VAL A 112 -10.55 -2.40 -3.47
C VAL A 112 -9.93 -2.88 -4.78
N ALA A 113 -10.14 -4.17 -5.06
CA ALA A 113 -9.77 -4.79 -6.32
C ALA A 113 -10.42 -4.12 -7.54
N ALA A 114 -9.83 -4.31 -8.72
CA ALA A 114 -10.40 -3.90 -9.98
C ALA A 114 -10.73 -5.10 -10.87
N ILE A 115 -11.86 -5.03 -11.58
CA ILE A 115 -12.20 -5.97 -12.65
C ILE A 115 -11.25 -5.78 -13.85
N SER A 116 -10.82 -4.55 -14.09
CA SER A 116 -9.93 -4.22 -15.21
C SER A 116 -8.50 -4.72 -14.93
N PRO A 117 -7.87 -5.47 -15.85
CA PRO A 117 -6.52 -6.04 -15.67
C PRO A 117 -5.38 -5.05 -16.00
N ILE A 118 -5.63 -3.75 -15.88
CA ILE A 118 -4.66 -2.70 -16.19
C ILE A 118 -3.70 -2.53 -15.01
N PHE A 119 -2.40 -2.32 -15.29
CA PHE A 119 -1.33 -2.29 -14.28
C PHE A 119 -0.97 -3.67 -13.74
N MET A 120 -1.09 -4.68 -14.61
CA MET A 120 -0.64 -6.05 -14.35
C MET A 120 -1.38 -6.76 -13.22
N ASN A 121 -2.56 -6.30 -12.79
CA ASN A 121 -3.42 -7.05 -11.89
C ASN A 121 -4.28 -8.07 -12.63
N ASN A 122 -4.67 -9.12 -11.91
CA ASN A 122 -5.78 -9.97 -12.35
C ASN A 122 -7.12 -9.24 -12.13
N PRO A 123 -8.13 -9.52 -12.98
CA PRO A 123 -9.51 -9.18 -12.68
C PRO A 123 -9.91 -9.76 -11.32
N ALA A 124 -10.38 -8.90 -10.42
CA ALA A 124 -10.77 -9.31 -9.09
C ALA A 124 -11.93 -8.47 -8.54
N PHE A 125 -12.74 -9.08 -7.67
CA PHE A 125 -13.71 -8.41 -6.81
C PHE A 125 -13.53 -8.87 -5.35
N MET A 126 -14.13 -8.14 -4.42
CA MET A 126 -14.01 -8.42 -2.99
C MET A 126 -15.40 -8.57 -2.38
N ILE A 127 -15.56 -9.57 -1.51
CA ILE A 127 -16.71 -9.73 -0.62
C ILE A 127 -16.24 -9.38 0.78
N TRP A 128 -16.99 -8.51 1.46
CA TRP A 128 -16.66 -8.05 2.80
C TRP A 128 -17.61 -8.64 3.84
N ASP A 129 -17.04 -9.16 4.91
CA ASP A 129 -17.77 -9.65 6.07
C ASP A 129 -17.81 -8.54 7.13
N TYR A 130 -18.98 -8.27 7.71
CA TYR A 130 -19.17 -7.26 8.74
C TYR A 130 -20.04 -7.78 9.89
N ASP A 131 -19.91 -7.17 11.05
CA ASP A 131 -20.77 -7.46 12.21
C ASP A 131 -22.16 -6.84 12.04
N ALA A 132 -23.22 -7.64 12.04
CA ALA A 132 -24.57 -7.12 11.82
C ALA A 132 -25.09 -6.20 12.95
N ALA A 133 -24.50 -6.24 14.14
CA ALA A 133 -24.90 -5.39 15.27
C ALA A 133 -24.06 -4.11 15.34
N THR A 134 -22.74 -4.21 15.16
CA THR A 134 -21.82 -3.06 15.30
C THR A 134 -21.42 -2.42 13.97
N TYR A 135 -21.70 -3.08 12.85
CA TYR A 135 -21.29 -2.70 11.50
C TYR A 135 -19.76 -2.62 11.31
N GLU A 136 -18.98 -3.15 12.25
CA GLU A 136 -17.52 -3.21 12.15
C GLU A 136 -17.11 -4.22 11.08
N MET A 137 -16.12 -3.86 10.26
CA MET A 137 -15.57 -4.74 9.24
C MET A 137 -14.79 -5.88 9.89
N ARG A 138 -15.18 -7.13 9.58
CA ARG A 138 -14.57 -8.33 10.16
C ARG A 138 -13.52 -8.91 9.25
N ASP A 139 -13.79 -9.00 7.95
CA ASP A 139 -12.88 -9.63 7.00
C ASP A 139 -13.20 -9.22 5.56
N PHE A 140 -12.32 -9.57 4.63
CA PHE A 140 -12.64 -9.58 3.21
C PHE A 140 -12.09 -10.83 2.53
N THR A 141 -12.81 -11.30 1.52
CA THR A 141 -12.40 -12.39 0.64
C THR A 141 -12.27 -11.86 -0.78
N VAL A 142 -11.11 -12.07 -1.39
CA VAL A 142 -10.83 -11.66 -2.76
C VAL A 142 -11.12 -12.82 -3.71
N TYR A 143 -11.93 -12.56 -4.73
CA TYR A 143 -12.19 -13.47 -5.82
C TYR A 143 -11.59 -12.92 -7.10
N GLY A 144 -10.97 -13.77 -7.89
CA GLY A 144 -10.34 -13.37 -9.15
C GLY A 144 -9.78 -14.57 -9.89
N GLY A 145 -9.11 -14.29 -11.01
CA GLY A 145 -8.54 -15.34 -11.83
C GLY A 145 -7.52 -14.80 -12.83
N ASN A 146 -6.63 -15.69 -13.27
CA ASN A 146 -5.67 -15.34 -14.30
C ASN A 146 -6.37 -15.19 -15.65
N ILE A 147 -5.98 -14.15 -16.38
CA ILE A 147 -6.31 -14.01 -17.80
C ILE A 147 -5.07 -14.17 -18.67
N SER A 148 -5.28 -14.40 -19.95
CA SER A 148 -4.20 -14.41 -20.94
C SER A 148 -4.64 -13.74 -22.23
N SER A 149 -3.70 -13.52 -23.15
CA SER A 149 -3.99 -13.04 -24.49
C SER A 149 -4.86 -14.00 -25.31
N ILE A 150 -4.95 -15.27 -24.89
CA ILE A 150 -5.68 -16.35 -25.56
C ILE A 150 -7.03 -16.60 -24.89
N THR A 151 -7.08 -16.49 -23.56
CA THR A 151 -8.26 -16.77 -22.72
C THR A 151 -8.60 -15.52 -21.92
N GLN A 152 -9.62 -14.78 -22.37
CA GLN A 152 -10.12 -13.60 -21.68
C GLN A 152 -11.21 -13.93 -20.65
N ASP A 153 -11.73 -15.15 -20.68
CA ASP A 153 -12.65 -15.64 -19.67
C ASP A 153 -11.92 -15.78 -18.33
N VAL A 154 -12.50 -15.20 -17.28
CA VAL A 154 -11.98 -15.27 -15.93
C VAL A 154 -12.61 -16.50 -15.25
N ASP A 155 -11.77 -17.48 -14.90
CA ASP A 155 -12.15 -18.55 -13.99
C ASP A 155 -12.18 -18.00 -12.55
N TRP A 156 -13.33 -17.44 -12.17
CA TRP A 156 -13.52 -16.79 -10.88
C TRP A 156 -13.42 -17.79 -9.73
N LYS A 157 -12.39 -17.63 -8.92
CA LYS A 157 -12.18 -18.43 -7.71
C LYS A 157 -11.75 -17.55 -6.55
N GLN A 158 -11.93 -18.07 -5.34
CA GLN A 158 -11.36 -17.44 -4.17
C GLN A 158 -9.83 -17.44 -4.29
N LEU A 159 -9.21 -16.27 -4.17
CA LEU A 159 -7.76 -16.11 -4.17
C LEU A 159 -7.21 -16.15 -2.74
N PHE A 160 -7.75 -15.31 -1.85
CA PHE A 160 -7.39 -15.30 -0.44
C PHE A 160 -8.48 -14.63 0.42
N LYS A 161 -8.44 -14.92 1.72
CA LYS A 161 -9.24 -14.26 2.77
C LYS A 161 -8.29 -13.57 3.74
N ALA A 162 -8.54 -12.32 4.10
CA ALA A 162 -7.57 -11.50 4.83
C ALA A 162 -7.17 -12.10 6.17
N SER A 163 -8.12 -12.68 6.92
CA SER A 163 -7.80 -13.33 8.20
C SER A 163 -6.82 -14.49 8.08
N SER A 164 -7.03 -15.40 7.11
CA SER A 164 -6.13 -16.54 6.88
C SER A 164 -4.81 -16.11 6.27
N GLU A 165 -4.84 -15.14 5.36
CA GLU A 165 -3.70 -14.69 4.58
C GLU A 165 -2.72 -13.86 5.41
N TYR A 166 -3.27 -12.98 6.23
CA TYR A 166 -2.49 -12.03 7.01
C TYR A 166 -2.42 -12.38 8.49
N GLY A 167 -3.17 -13.38 8.97
CA GLY A 167 -3.19 -13.75 10.38
C GLY A 167 -3.79 -12.65 11.26
N VAL A 168 -4.88 -12.02 10.80
CA VAL A 168 -5.63 -10.99 11.53
C VAL A 168 -7.01 -11.55 11.92
N SER A 169 -7.51 -11.15 13.09
CA SER A 169 -8.81 -11.61 13.59
C SER A 169 -9.95 -10.65 13.28
N SER A 170 -9.63 -9.41 12.89
CA SER A 170 -10.57 -8.42 12.36
C SER A 170 -9.84 -7.41 11.48
N LEU A 171 -10.58 -6.46 10.89
CA LEU A 171 -10.01 -5.35 10.10
C LEU A 171 -9.96 -4.03 10.88
N ASN A 172 -10.08 -4.08 12.21
CA ASN A 172 -9.95 -2.88 13.04
C ASN A 172 -8.50 -2.34 13.04
N THR A 173 -8.33 -1.08 13.46
CA THR A 173 -7.02 -0.41 13.45
C THR A 173 -5.96 -1.19 14.22
N SER A 174 -6.27 -1.75 15.39
CA SER A 174 -5.30 -2.48 16.20
C SER A 174 -4.75 -3.74 15.53
N GLU A 175 -5.60 -4.50 14.85
CA GLU A 175 -5.20 -5.73 14.16
C GLU A 175 -4.33 -5.41 12.93
N ILE A 176 -4.69 -4.39 12.17
CA ILE A 176 -3.92 -3.98 11.00
C ILE A 176 -2.59 -3.32 11.42
N VAL A 177 -2.54 -2.59 12.54
CA VAL A 177 -1.28 -2.13 13.15
C VAL A 177 -0.39 -3.31 13.58
N ALA A 178 -0.98 -4.35 14.17
CA ALA A 178 -0.23 -5.56 14.53
C ALA A 178 0.31 -6.29 13.29
N PHE A 179 -0.45 -6.34 12.20
CA PHE A 179 0.02 -6.80 10.90
C PHE A 179 1.22 -5.97 10.41
N ALA A 180 1.12 -4.63 10.41
CA ALA A 180 2.20 -3.76 9.94
C ALA A 180 3.50 -3.95 10.75
N LYS A 181 3.38 -4.15 12.07
CA LYS A 181 4.53 -4.49 12.94
C LYS A 181 5.18 -5.82 12.56
N ARG A 182 4.39 -6.85 12.25
CA ARG A 182 4.93 -8.14 11.77
C ARG A 182 5.58 -7.98 10.40
N ALA A 183 4.93 -7.28 9.47
CA ALA A 183 5.45 -7.04 8.13
C ALA A 183 6.79 -6.27 8.16
N ALA A 184 6.96 -5.34 9.11
CA ALA A 184 8.24 -4.64 9.30
C ALA A 184 9.41 -5.58 9.66
N ALA A 185 9.12 -6.71 10.31
CA ALA A 185 10.10 -7.72 10.72
C ALA A 185 10.22 -8.90 9.73
N ASP A 186 9.23 -9.10 8.85
CA ASP A 186 9.13 -10.25 7.96
C ASP A 186 9.01 -9.82 6.48
N THR A 187 10.09 -10.00 5.73
CA THR A 187 10.15 -9.66 4.31
C THR A 187 9.21 -10.52 3.46
N ALA A 188 8.96 -11.76 3.85
CA ALA A 188 8.06 -12.65 3.13
C ALA A 188 6.60 -12.21 3.30
N LEU A 189 6.24 -11.65 4.46
CA LEU A 189 4.90 -11.09 4.67
C LEU A 189 4.68 -9.83 3.81
N VAL A 190 5.70 -8.99 3.64
CA VAL A 190 5.64 -7.84 2.70
C VAL A 190 5.51 -8.32 1.26
N GLU A 191 6.27 -9.35 0.87
CA GLU A 191 6.18 -9.96 -0.46
C GLU A 191 4.77 -10.53 -0.72
N GLN A 192 4.19 -11.20 0.27
CA GLN A 192 2.84 -11.76 0.16
C GLN A 192 1.79 -10.66 0.01
N TYR A 193 1.86 -9.61 0.84
CA TYR A 193 0.99 -8.44 0.71
C TYR A 193 1.14 -7.75 -0.63
N TYR A 194 2.38 -7.59 -1.11
CA TYR A 194 2.68 -7.08 -2.45
C TYR A 194 1.98 -7.93 -3.50
N TYR A 195 2.23 -9.23 -3.56
CA TYR A 195 1.64 -10.14 -4.55
C TYR A 195 0.11 -10.15 -4.53
N ASN A 196 -0.48 -10.10 -3.33
CA ASN A 196 -1.93 -10.02 -3.17
C ASN A 196 -2.51 -8.69 -3.64
N SER A 197 -1.76 -7.59 -3.61
CA SER A 197 -2.23 -6.27 -4.08
C SER A 197 -2.64 -6.30 -5.55
N LYS A 198 -2.03 -7.13 -6.40
CA LYS A 198 -2.44 -7.31 -7.80
C LYS A 198 -3.27 -8.56 -8.03
N ALA A 199 -4.00 -9.00 -7.00
CA ALA A 199 -4.85 -10.18 -7.03
C ALA A 199 -4.09 -11.43 -7.51
N GLN A 200 -2.90 -11.65 -6.93
CA GLN A 200 -2.05 -12.80 -7.20
C GLN A 200 -1.69 -12.93 -8.69
N SER A 201 -1.49 -11.80 -9.35
CA SER A 201 -1.14 -11.78 -10.77
C SER A 201 0.26 -12.34 -10.99
N ARG A 202 0.35 -13.38 -11.84
CA ARG A 202 1.64 -13.93 -12.29
C ARG A 202 2.53 -12.93 -13.05
N LEU A 203 1.97 -11.79 -13.46
CA LEU A 203 2.71 -10.73 -14.14
C LEU A 203 3.41 -9.80 -13.15
N GLN A 204 3.04 -9.86 -11.87
CA GLN A 204 3.71 -9.12 -10.82
C GLN A 204 5.07 -9.75 -10.53
N GLY A 205 6.11 -8.92 -10.51
CA GLY A 205 7.47 -9.35 -10.17
C GLY A 205 7.61 -9.71 -8.69
N SER A 206 8.84 -9.96 -8.26
CA SER A 206 9.16 -10.10 -6.84
C SER A 206 9.50 -8.74 -6.22
N CYS A 207 9.13 -8.54 -4.96
CA CYS A 207 9.42 -7.39 -4.10
C CYS A 207 10.35 -7.78 -2.95
N MET A 208 11.44 -8.48 -3.25
CA MET A 208 12.41 -8.91 -2.24
C MET A 208 13.62 -7.98 -2.10
N ASP A 209 13.78 -7.02 -3.01
CA ASP A 209 14.84 -6.02 -2.89
C ASP A 209 14.50 -4.95 -1.83
N THR A 210 15.55 -4.32 -1.29
CA THR A 210 15.45 -3.35 -0.20
C THR A 210 14.54 -2.16 -0.53
N THR A 211 14.54 -1.71 -1.79
CA THR A 211 13.75 -0.55 -2.21
C THR A 211 12.28 -0.91 -2.23
N CYS A 212 11.91 -2.00 -2.90
CA CYS A 212 10.52 -2.44 -2.97
C CYS A 212 9.96 -2.75 -1.58
N GLN A 213 10.74 -3.44 -0.73
CA GLN A 213 10.38 -3.72 0.65
C GLN A 213 10.15 -2.45 1.49
N ALA A 214 10.92 -1.40 1.26
CA ALA A 214 10.73 -0.12 1.95
C ALA A 214 9.51 0.65 1.44
N GLU A 215 9.33 0.73 0.12
CA GLU A 215 8.17 1.36 -0.53
C GLU A 215 6.87 0.71 -0.05
N TRP A 216 6.75 -0.61 -0.11
CA TRP A 216 5.52 -1.31 0.28
C TRP A 216 5.25 -1.27 1.77
N LEU A 217 6.28 -1.35 2.62
CA LEU A 217 6.09 -1.18 4.06
C LEU A 217 5.63 0.23 4.41
N CYS A 218 6.23 1.25 3.81
CA CYS A 218 5.83 2.65 4.02
C CYS A 218 4.46 2.95 3.42
N SER A 219 4.08 2.27 2.35
CA SER A 219 2.74 2.42 1.77
C SER A 219 1.64 1.96 2.73
N LEU A 220 1.92 1.13 3.75
CA LEU A 220 0.90 0.74 4.73
C LEU A 220 0.36 1.93 5.53
N TYR A 221 1.04 3.08 5.53
CA TYR A 221 0.65 4.26 6.31
C TYR A 221 -0.02 5.33 5.45
N TRP A 222 -0.94 6.07 6.07
CA TRP A 222 -1.72 7.12 5.45
C TRP A 222 -0.99 8.45 5.53
N TRP A 223 -0.07 8.69 4.59
CA TRP A 223 0.68 9.93 4.46
C TRP A 223 -0.16 11.08 3.90
N SER A 224 0.12 12.31 4.33
CA SER A 224 -0.49 13.52 3.74
C SER A 224 0.36 14.08 2.61
N THR A 225 1.69 13.96 2.73
CA THR A 225 2.64 14.54 1.77
C THR A 225 3.54 13.49 1.14
N THR A 226 4.02 13.79 -0.06
CA THR A 226 5.04 12.95 -0.73
C THR A 226 6.37 12.96 0.03
N THR A 227 6.72 14.08 0.66
CA THR A 227 7.96 14.23 1.44
C THR A 227 8.01 13.27 2.61
N GLU A 228 6.92 13.17 3.40
CA GLU A 228 6.81 12.24 4.52
C GLU A 228 6.95 10.79 4.07
N TYR A 229 6.22 10.41 3.02
CA TYR A 229 6.30 9.07 2.43
C TYR A 229 7.74 8.75 2.00
N GLN A 230 8.40 9.65 1.27
CA GLN A 230 9.78 9.45 0.82
C GLN A 230 10.77 9.36 1.99
N ALA A 231 10.57 10.13 3.05
CA ALA A 231 11.40 10.05 4.25
C ALA A 231 11.25 8.70 4.98
N CYS A 232 10.02 8.15 5.05
CA CYS A 232 9.81 6.78 5.51
C CYS A 232 10.57 5.78 4.65
N VAL A 233 10.46 5.88 3.32
CA VAL A 233 11.11 4.93 2.40
C VAL A 233 12.63 4.99 2.54
N ALA A 234 13.22 6.18 2.59
CA ALA A 234 14.66 6.37 2.72
C ALA A 234 15.21 5.81 4.05
N SER A 235 14.54 6.09 5.17
CA SER A 235 14.92 5.58 6.49
C SER A 235 14.78 4.07 6.58
N THR A 236 13.67 3.52 6.10
CA THR A 236 13.39 2.08 6.09
C THR A 236 14.39 1.30 5.22
N ALA A 237 14.70 1.81 4.03
CA ALA A 237 15.69 1.20 3.14
C ALA A 237 17.09 1.19 3.77
N SER A 238 17.46 2.28 4.43
CA SER A 238 18.74 2.40 5.14
C SER A 238 18.85 1.39 6.28
N ALA A 239 17.81 1.28 7.11
CA ALA A 239 17.75 0.33 8.22
C ALA A 239 17.83 -1.14 7.75
N LYS A 240 17.13 -1.50 6.68
CA LYS A 240 17.18 -2.85 6.08
C LYS A 240 18.57 -3.17 5.50
N SER A 241 19.23 -2.19 4.87
CA SER A 241 20.58 -2.37 4.33
C SER A 241 21.62 -2.63 5.43
N GLN A 242 21.53 -1.90 6.55
CA GLN A 242 22.42 -2.09 7.72
C GLN A 242 22.22 -3.44 8.42
N ARG A 243 20.99 -3.97 8.49
CA ARG A 243 20.74 -5.32 9.03
C ARG A 243 21.35 -6.41 8.15
N SER A 244 21.26 -6.26 6.84
CA SER A 244 21.87 -7.20 5.88
C SER A 244 23.40 -7.21 6.00
N SER A 245 24.04 -6.05 6.16
CA SER A 245 25.49 -5.96 6.34
C SER A 245 25.94 -6.48 7.72
N GLY A 246 25.19 -6.20 8.79
CA GLY A 246 25.45 -6.71 10.14
C GLY A 246 25.35 -8.23 10.22
N MET A 247 24.34 -8.82 9.58
CA MET A 247 24.18 -10.28 9.52
C MET A 247 25.30 -10.96 8.71
N ARG A 248 25.77 -10.32 7.62
CA ARG A 248 26.98 -10.78 6.91
C ARG A 248 28.21 -10.76 7.83
N HIS A 249 28.41 -9.70 8.63
CA HIS A 249 29.53 -9.62 9.57
C HIS A 249 29.48 -10.70 10.66
N VAL A 250 28.30 -11.05 11.18
CA VAL A 250 28.15 -12.15 12.16
C VAL A 250 28.46 -13.51 11.53
N ILE A 251 28.01 -13.76 10.30
CA ILE A 251 28.31 -15.01 9.57
C ILE A 251 29.83 -15.12 9.31
N PHE A 252 30.49 -14.03 8.92
CA PHE A 252 31.96 -13.99 8.77
C PHE A 252 32.70 -14.18 10.11
N SER A 253 32.14 -13.71 11.23
CA SER A 253 32.72 -13.92 12.57
C SER A 253 32.56 -15.37 13.06
N SER A 254 31.46 -16.05 12.73
CA SER A 254 31.27 -17.48 13.08
C SER A 254 32.04 -18.43 12.15
N ALA A 255 32.32 -18.01 10.92
CA ALA A 255 33.22 -18.72 10.00
C ALA A 255 34.70 -18.43 10.29
N GLY A 256 35.02 -17.44 11.13
CA GLY A 256 36.37 -16.97 11.44
C GLY A 256 37.25 -17.94 12.26
N SER A 257 36.79 -19.17 12.54
CA SER A 257 37.62 -20.24 13.14
C SER A 257 38.11 -21.28 12.14
N LEU A 258 37.78 -21.18 10.85
CA LEU A 258 38.43 -21.94 9.79
C LEU A 258 38.64 -21.05 8.57
N LEU A 259 39.90 -20.93 8.14
CA LEU A 259 40.41 -20.26 6.94
C LEU A 259 41.09 -18.92 7.21
N TYR A 260 42.27 -19.01 7.83
CA TYR A 260 43.39 -18.20 7.37
C TYR A 260 43.69 -18.54 5.90
N VAL A 261 44.19 -17.53 5.16
CA VAL A 261 44.82 -17.60 3.83
C VAL A 261 43.84 -17.40 2.64
N THR A 262 43.55 -16.15 2.25
CA THR A 262 44.24 -15.41 1.16
C THR A 262 43.46 -14.17 0.65
N ALA A 263 44.25 -13.12 0.41
CA ALA A 263 44.12 -12.07 -0.60
C ALA A 263 43.11 -10.92 -0.42
N ALA A 264 43.70 -9.74 -0.17
CA ALA A 264 43.19 -8.42 -0.48
C ALA A 264 43.40 -8.06 -1.97
N ILE A 265 42.48 -7.26 -2.54
CA ILE A 265 42.66 -6.18 -3.57
C ILE A 265 41.24 -5.60 -3.82
N ILE A 266 40.84 -4.52 -3.12
CA ILE A 266 40.74 -3.10 -3.56
C ILE A 266 39.72 -2.91 -4.70
N VAL A 267 38.48 -2.52 -4.39
CA VAL A 267 37.95 -1.13 -4.37
C VAL A 267 38.06 -0.43 -5.74
N GLY A 268 36.96 -0.47 -6.50
CA GLY A 268 36.85 0.25 -7.78
C GLY A 268 35.52 0.03 -8.53
N GLY A 269 34.43 -0.30 -7.84
CA GLY A 269 33.20 -0.72 -8.53
C GLY A 269 31.91 -0.59 -7.72
N MET A 270 31.74 0.51 -6.98
CA MET A 270 30.50 0.75 -6.21
C MET A 270 29.65 1.92 -6.71
N THR A 271 30.13 2.74 -7.65
CA THR A 271 29.33 3.84 -8.23
C THR A 271 28.68 3.47 -9.56
N ALA A 272 29.30 2.59 -10.36
CA ALA A 272 28.73 2.13 -11.64
C ALA A 272 27.60 1.10 -11.48
N THR A 273 27.66 0.25 -10.45
CA THR A 273 26.66 -0.80 -10.17
C THR A 273 25.33 -0.23 -9.70
N ILE A 274 25.35 0.82 -8.87
CA ILE A 274 24.11 1.48 -8.39
C ILE A 274 23.40 2.18 -9.55
N VAL A 275 24.15 2.87 -10.43
CA VAL A 275 23.58 3.53 -11.62
C VAL A 275 23.06 2.49 -12.62
N PHE A 276 23.76 1.37 -12.82
CA PHE A 276 23.30 0.31 -13.72
C PHE A 276 22.04 -0.39 -13.20
N VAL A 277 21.92 -0.63 -11.88
CA VAL A 277 20.72 -1.22 -11.26
C VAL A 277 19.52 -0.26 -11.31
N LEU A 278 19.74 1.05 -11.11
CA LEU A 278 18.68 2.06 -11.24
C LEU A 278 18.21 2.26 -12.69
N ILE A 279 19.11 2.14 -13.66
CA ILE A 279 18.75 2.23 -15.09
C ILE A 279 18.03 0.95 -15.55
N THR A 280 18.52 -0.22 -15.17
CA THR A 280 17.91 -1.51 -15.55
C THR A 280 16.53 -1.72 -14.91
N SER A 281 16.32 -1.32 -13.66
CA SER A 281 14.99 -1.34 -13.02
C SER A 281 14.00 -0.39 -13.72
N LYS A 282 14.44 0.83 -14.06
CA LYS A 282 13.60 1.81 -14.78
C LYS A 282 13.29 1.39 -16.23
N VAL A 283 14.20 0.69 -16.88
CA VAL A 283 14.03 0.12 -18.23
C VAL A 283 13.12 -1.12 -18.20
N CYS A 284 13.25 -2.00 -17.19
CA CYS A 284 12.34 -3.14 -17.02
C CYS A 284 10.91 -2.69 -16.70
N ARG A 285 10.75 -1.65 -15.87
CA ARG A 285 9.45 -1.03 -15.58
C ARG A 285 8.78 -0.47 -16.84
N ARG A 286 9.54 0.25 -17.69
CA ARG A 286 9.08 0.71 -19.01
C ARG A 286 8.77 -0.42 -20.00
N GLY A 287 9.49 -1.54 -19.92
CA GLY A 287 9.25 -2.73 -20.76
C GLY A 287 7.93 -3.44 -20.41
N GLY A 288 7.63 -3.58 -19.11
CA GLY A 288 6.34 -4.07 -18.62
C GLY A 288 5.17 -3.16 -19.02
N ASP A 289 5.37 -1.85 -18.96
CA ASP A 289 4.38 -0.85 -19.41
C ASP A 289 4.08 -0.98 -20.92
N GLN A 290 5.05 -1.36 -21.76
CA GLN A 290 4.84 -1.53 -23.21
C GLN A 290 4.04 -2.80 -23.56
N GLU A 291 4.25 -3.92 -22.87
CA GLU A 291 3.44 -5.13 -23.05
C GLU A 291 2.00 -4.91 -22.57
N ALA A 292 1.82 -4.25 -21.43
CA ALA A 292 0.51 -3.83 -20.94
C ALA A 292 -0.19 -2.84 -21.90
N ALA A 293 0.55 -1.90 -22.50
CA ALA A 293 0.03 -0.98 -23.52
C ALA A 293 -0.39 -1.69 -24.81
N LYS A 294 0.30 -2.76 -25.22
CA LYS A 294 -0.11 -3.58 -26.38
C LYS A 294 -1.38 -4.38 -26.10
N LEU A 295 -1.55 -4.90 -24.88
CA LEU A 295 -2.80 -5.51 -24.42
C LEU A 295 -3.97 -4.50 -24.43
N LEU A 296 -3.73 -3.27 -23.96
CA LEU A 296 -4.69 -2.16 -23.96
C LEU A 296 -5.17 -1.80 -25.38
N GLN A 297 -4.25 -1.71 -26.35
CA GLN A 297 -4.60 -1.33 -27.71
C GLN A 297 -5.43 -2.41 -28.41
N ARG A 298 -5.19 -3.69 -28.13
CA ARG A 298 -6.02 -4.80 -28.65
C ARG A 298 -7.40 -4.86 -28.01
N GLN A 299 -7.53 -4.59 -26.72
CA GLN A 299 -8.84 -4.58 -26.04
C GLN A 299 -9.72 -3.40 -26.47
N ARG A 300 -9.15 -2.21 -26.70
CA ARG A 300 -9.90 -1.07 -27.28
C ARG A 300 -10.47 -1.36 -28.67
N VAL A 301 -9.73 -2.08 -29.51
CA VAL A 301 -10.19 -2.45 -30.87
C VAL A 301 -11.35 -3.45 -30.82
N HIS A 302 -11.36 -4.35 -29.83
CA HIS A 302 -12.49 -5.29 -29.65
C HIS A 302 -13.76 -4.60 -29.14
N PHE A 303 -13.66 -3.62 -28.24
CA PHE A 303 -14.83 -2.89 -27.74
C PHE A 303 -15.48 -2.00 -28.81
N ALA A 304 -14.68 -1.42 -29.71
CA ALA A 304 -15.18 -0.62 -30.84
C ALA A 304 -15.82 -1.47 -31.97
N ALA A 305 -15.60 -2.79 -31.98
CA ALA A 305 -16.19 -3.71 -32.94
C ALA A 305 -17.52 -4.33 -32.47
N ILE A 306 -17.94 -4.03 -31.23
CA ILE A 306 -19.17 -4.55 -30.60
C ILE A 306 -20.24 -3.44 -30.43
N VAL A 307 -19.94 -2.19 -30.83
CA VAL A 307 -20.89 -1.06 -30.86
C VAL A 307 -21.23 -0.71 -32.29
#